data_AF-A0A9W6IKK2-F1
#
_entry.id   AF-A0A9W6IKK2-F1
#
_cell.length_a   1.000
_cell.length_b   1.000
_cell.length_c   1.000
_cell.angle_alpha   90.00
_cell.angle_beta   90.00
_cell.angle_gamma   90.00
#
_symmetry.space_group_name_H-M   'P 1'
#
loop_
_entity.id
_entity.type
_entity.pdbx_description
1 polymer ?
#
loop_
_entity_poly.entity_id
_entity_poly.type
_entity_poly.pdbx_seq_one_letter_code
_entity_poly.pdbx_strand_id
1 'polypeptide(L)' 'MAPGMWQILLVVLLAVLLFGGRGKIASVMGDFAKGITSFRKGLKDEDDSQSASNEASALGSETRDDEKTGS' A
#
# COMPACT_ATOMS: atom_id res chain seq x y z
N MET A 1 -8.40 29.92 14.85
CA MET A 1 -8.36 29.94 13.37
C MET A 1 -7.74 28.62 12.93
N ALA A 2 -8.53 27.70 12.38
CA ALA A 2 -7.98 26.44 11.87
C ALA A 2 -7.30 26.70 10.52
N PRO A 3 -6.13 26.12 10.25
CA PRO A 3 -5.57 26.14 8.91
C PRO A 3 -6.58 25.48 7.96
N GLY A 4 -6.94 26.19 6.89
CA GLY A 4 -7.78 25.66 5.84
C GLY A 4 -7.09 24.54 5.07
N MET A 5 -7.88 23.79 4.30
CA MET A 5 -7.38 22.65 3.52
C MET A 5 -6.19 23.01 2.61
N TRP A 6 -6.15 24.24 2.09
CA TRP A 6 -5.07 24.72 1.24
C TRP A 6 -3.72 24.83 1.97
N GLN A 7 -3.73 25.27 3.24
CA GLN A 7 -2.51 25.29 4.05
C GLN A 7 -2.05 23.87 4.38
N ILE A 8 -2.98 22.97 4.67
CA ILE A 8 -2.66 21.57 5.02
C ILE A 8 -1.96 20.87 3.83
N LEU A 9 -2.46 21.06 2.60
CA LEU A 9 -1.82 20.50 1.40
C LEU A 9 -0.38 21.00 1.21
N LEU A 10 -0.14 22.31 1.41
CA LEU A 10 1.21 22.87 1.32
C LEU A 10 2.15 22.30 2.37
N VAL A 11 1.67 22.13 3.61
CA VAL A 11 2.47 21.54 4.69
C VAL A 11 2.83 20.09 4.38
N VAL A 12 1.87 19.30 3.89
CA VAL A 12 2.11 17.90 3.49
C VAL A 12 3.13 17.82 2.35
N LEU A 13 3.03 18.72 1.36
CA LEU A 13 3.99 18.74 0.24
C LEU A 13 5.42 19.04 0.72
N LEU A 14 5.59 20.00 1.62
CA LEU A 14 6.90 20.29 2.23
C LEU A 14 7.42 19.11 3.06
N ALA A 15 6.54 18.46 3.83
CA ALA A 15 6.91 17.28 4.60
C ALA A 15 7.37 16.15 3.68
N VAL A 16 6.66 15.91 2.57
CA VAL A 16 7.08 14.93 1.57
C VAL A 16 8.35 15.35 0.86
N LEU A 17 8.69 16.63 0.70
CA LEU A 17 9.96 17.05 0.09
C LEU A 17 11.15 16.89 1.06
N LEU A 18 10.94 17.22 2.34
CA LEU A 18 11.97 17.15 3.40
C LEU A 18 12.24 15.72 3.87
N PHE A 19 11.19 14.93 4.02
CA PHE A 19 11.25 13.52 4.46
C PHE A 19 11.14 12.54 3.29
N GLY A 20 10.99 13.07 2.06
CA GLY A 20 10.85 12.42 0.74
C GLY A 20 11.96 11.53 0.22
N GLY A 21 12.91 11.14 1.06
CA GLY A 21 14.11 10.43 0.61
C GLY A 21 13.77 9.17 -0.21
N ARG A 22 14.60 8.90 -1.23
CA ARG A 22 14.46 7.83 -2.24
C ARG A 22 14.41 6.38 -1.67
N GLY A 23 13.32 6.01 -1.00
CA GLY A 23 13.00 4.61 -0.71
C GLY A 23 12.32 4.33 0.63
N LYS A 24 12.44 5.21 1.63
CA LYS A 24 11.84 4.97 2.96
C LYS A 24 10.31 5.08 2.94
N ILE A 25 9.78 5.99 2.13
CA ILE A 25 8.33 6.20 1.99
C ILE A 25 7.66 5.06 1.22
N ALA A 26 8.35 4.43 0.26
CA ALA A 26 7.76 3.34 -0.53
C ALA A 26 7.43 2.12 0.33
N SER A 27 8.33 1.73 1.24
CA SER A 27 8.09 0.62 2.17
C SER A 27 6.95 0.95 3.14
N VAL A 28 6.98 2.14 3.76
CA VAL A 28 5.97 2.57 4.73
C VAL A 28 4.60 2.76 4.07
N MET A 29 4.55 3.31 2.86
CA MET A 29 3.31 3.42 2.08
C MET A 29 2.78 2.05 1.68
N GLY A 30 3.65 1.07 1.40
CA GLY A 30 3.26 -0.30 1.12
C GLY A 30 2.58 -0.98 2.31
N ASP A 31 3.15 -0.85 3.51
CA ASP A 31 2.55 -1.38 4.75
C ASP A 31 1.24 -0.65 5.10
N PHE A 32 1.22 0.67 4.92
CA PHE A 32 0.02 1.48 5.10
C PHE A 32 -1.10 1.12 4.10
N ALA A 33 -0.76 0.87 2.83
CA ALA A 33 -1.70 0.46 1.80
C ALA A 33 -2.29 -0.93 2.10
N LYS A 34 -1.50 -1.88 2.61
CA LYS A 34 -2.02 -3.18 3.09
C LYS A 34 -2.96 -3.02 4.27
N GLY A 35 -2.66 -2.11 5.21
CA GLY A 35 -3.52 -1.78 6.34
C GLY A 35 -4.87 -1.20 5.89
N ILE A 36 -4.85 -0.18 5.02
CA ILE A 36 -6.08 0.41 4.45
C ILE A 36 -6.86 -0.61 3.62
N THR A 37 -6.19 -1.44 2.82
CA THR A 37 -6.85 -2.46 1.99
C THR A 37 -7.54 -3.51 2.86
N SER A 38 -6.90 -3.97 3.93
CA SER A 38 -7.48 -4.93 4.88
C SER A 38 -8.66 -4.31 5.65
N PHE A 39 -8.54 -3.04 6.03
CA PHE A 39 -9.63 -2.29 6.66
C PHE A 39 -10.83 -2.12 5.71
N ARG A 40 -10.58 -1.75 4.46
CA ARG A 40 -11.62 -1.64 3.42
C ARG A 40 -12.24 -3.00 3.09
N LYS A 41 -11.44 -4.07 3.04
CA LYS A 41 -11.91 -5.44 2.82
C LYS A 41 -12.76 -5.91 4.00
N GLY A 42 -12.37 -5.63 5.24
CA GLY A 42 -13.18 -5.93 6.43
C GLY A 42 -14.50 -5.18 6.46
N LEU A 43 -14.50 -3.88 6.12
CA LEU A 43 -15.74 -3.10 5.98
C LEU A 43 -16.61 -3.59 4.82
N LYS A 44 -16.00 -3.99 3.70
CA LYS A 44 -16.75 -4.62 2.60
C LYS A 44 -17.26 -6.00 2.98
N ASP A 45 -16.57 -6.82 3.74
CA ASP A 45 -17.03 -8.17 4.12
C ASP A 45 -18.28 -8.12 5.02
N GLU A 46 -18.49 -7.02 5.76
CA GLU A 46 -19.75 -6.72 6.45
C GLU A 46 -20.89 -6.35 5.46
N ASP A 47 -20.57 -5.72 4.32
CA ASP A 47 -21.53 -5.40 3.24
C ASP A 47 -21.71 -6.56 2.21
N ASP A 48 -20.69 -7.39 2.00
CA ASP A 48 -20.51 -8.43 0.96
C ASP A 48 -20.44 -9.85 1.57
N SER A 49 -20.96 -10.09 2.79
CA SER A 49 -21.20 -11.44 3.35
C SER A 49 -22.14 -12.33 2.50
N GLN A 50 -22.39 -11.96 1.25
CA GLN A 50 -22.97 -12.77 0.19
C GLN A 50 -22.01 -13.13 -0.96
N SER A 51 -20.69 -12.90 -0.94
CA SER A 51 -19.85 -13.53 -1.98
C SER A 51 -18.34 -13.59 -1.71
N ALA A 52 -17.81 -14.82 -1.75
CA ALA A 52 -16.47 -15.15 -2.23
C ALA A 52 -15.26 -14.82 -1.34
N SER A 53 -15.06 -15.69 -0.34
CA SER A 53 -13.76 -16.17 0.11
C SER A 53 -12.96 -16.80 -1.06
N ASN A 54 -12.23 -16.02 -1.88
CA ASN A 54 -11.21 -16.60 -2.79
C ASN A 54 -10.19 -15.61 -3.38
N GLU A 55 -9.47 -14.79 -2.61
CA GLU A 55 -8.37 -13.96 -3.17
C GLU A 55 -7.20 -13.73 -2.18
N ALA A 56 -6.81 -14.75 -1.40
CA ALA A 56 -5.68 -14.65 -0.46
C ALA A 56 -4.42 -15.45 -0.86
N SER A 57 -4.41 -16.10 -2.03
CA SER A 57 -3.33 -17.02 -2.43
C SER A 57 -2.87 -16.80 -3.88
N ALA A 58 -2.32 -15.62 -4.22
CA ALA A 58 -1.73 -15.44 -5.56
C ALA A 58 -0.58 -14.42 -5.68
N LEU A 59 -0.09 -13.81 -4.59
CA LEU A 59 1.01 -12.84 -4.69
C LEU A 59 2.04 -13.04 -3.59
N GLY A 60 2.75 -14.16 -3.67
CA GLY A 60 3.97 -14.43 -2.92
C GLY A 60 4.75 -15.52 -3.64
N SER A 61 6.01 -15.21 -3.96
CA SER A 61 7.04 -16.09 -4.53
C SER A 61 6.81 -16.66 -5.93
N GLU A 62 7.34 -15.97 -6.94
CA GLU A 62 8.30 -16.62 -7.84
C GLU A 62 9.36 -15.58 -8.23
N THR A 63 10.43 -15.58 -7.44
CA THR A 63 11.68 -14.86 -7.74
C THR A 63 12.28 -15.51 -8.98
N ARG A 64 12.60 -14.66 -9.97
CA ARG A 64 13.50 -15.02 -11.07
C ARG A 64 14.88 -15.26 -10.46
N ASP A 65 15.33 -16.51 -10.47
CA ASP A 65 16.74 -16.84 -10.30
C ASP A 65 17.17 -17.77 -11.44
N ASP A 66 18.19 -17.31 -12.14
CA ASP A 66 18.95 -17.96 -13.20
C ASP A 66 19.41 -19.37 -12.83
N GLU A 67 19.28 -20.34 -13.75
CA GLU A 67 20.30 -21.38 -13.88
C GLU A 67 20.51 -21.79 -15.35
N LYS A 68 21.66 -21.37 -15.86
CA LYS A 68 22.29 -21.84 -17.08
C LYS A 68 22.78 -23.28 -16.88
N THR A 69 21.98 -24.27 -17.27
CA THR A 69 22.40 -25.64 -17.60
C THR A 69 21.61 -26.03 -18.86
N GLY A 70 22.21 -26.36 -20.00
CA GLY A 70 23.18 -27.43 -20.19
C GLY A 70 22.46 -28.57 -20.91
N SER A 71 22.30 -28.44 -22.24
CA SER A 71 22.26 -29.50 -23.28
C SER A 71 21.64 -28.97 -24.57
#